data_AF-K5WIK7-F1
#
_entry.id   AF-K5WIK7-F1
#
_cell.length_a   1.000
_cell.length_b   1.000
_cell.length_c   1.000
_cell.angle_alpha   90.00
_cell.angle_beta   90.00
_cell.angle_gamma   90.00
#
_symmetry.space_group_name_H-M   'P 1'
#
loop_
_entity.id
_entity.type
_entity.pdbx_description
1 polymer ?
#
loop_
_entity_poly.entity_id
_entity_poly.type
_entity_poly.pdbx_seq_one_letter_code
_entity_poly.pdbx_strand_id
1 'polypeptide(L)'
;MADPSTALPLYEKIIPGLQAVTYTNVGLVPPAAAVTFFNELTRRTIVSLYWAIAYYDWLLVLNYEIKLVWKREGVKMKILYSLTRYLPIIYLPILIPYRFNNSLTDAQCTNLYRGIGTTFTIHSLCAALVITIRTWAVWGKAKYMTYIAFGSYTVASAFIFIFYAISLKHTSHPKIEILEGLPTGCIPKYDSPYLPAAIVIEAFYDTATTVLMLIRGASLYRWGKHSRLFQTLYRDGIMFYVYITAICFANAVLLFSKGNYSVLLLTMQGALRSVLACRIILHIRMQFDEMRSNTLVSSAIKSGQTAVHIERNTIELRDV
;
A
#
# COMPACT_ATOMS: atom_id res chain seq x y z
N MET A 1 -58.46 6.33 33.06
CA MET A 1 -58.05 5.16 32.27
C MET A 1 -57.88 5.61 30.84
N ALA A 2 -56.63 5.69 30.37
CA ALA A 2 -56.26 6.24 29.08
C ALA A 2 -56.06 5.12 28.06
N ASP A 3 -56.51 5.39 26.83
CA ASP A 3 -56.56 4.53 25.65
C ASP A 3 -55.15 4.29 25.04
N PRO A 4 -54.71 3.03 24.77
CA PRO A 4 -53.33 2.72 24.41
C PRO A 4 -53.08 2.75 22.89
N SER A 5 -53.48 3.81 22.20
CA SER A 5 -53.32 3.96 20.74
C SER A 5 -52.16 4.87 20.31
N THR A 6 -51.28 5.30 21.24
CA THR A 6 -50.18 6.23 20.95
C THR A 6 -48.83 5.77 21.52
N ALA A 7 -48.24 4.73 20.93
CA ALA A 7 -46.81 4.47 21.05
C ALA A 7 -46.30 3.60 19.89
N LEU A 8 -46.25 4.14 18.67
CA LEU A 8 -45.36 3.59 17.65
C LEU A 8 -43.91 3.86 18.08
N PRO A 9 -43.07 2.85 18.27
CA PRO A 9 -41.68 3.08 18.62
C PRO A 9 -40.91 3.52 17.36
N LEU A 10 -40.15 4.60 17.52
CA LEU A 10 -39.38 5.34 16.51
C LEU A 10 -38.32 4.53 15.71
N TYR A 11 -38.21 3.21 15.91
CA TYR A 11 -37.16 2.38 15.32
C TYR A 11 -37.49 1.88 13.90
N GLU A 12 -38.77 1.85 13.50
CA GLU A 12 -39.18 1.39 12.16
C GLU A 12 -38.81 2.36 11.02
N LYS A 13 -38.40 3.60 11.33
CA LYS A 13 -38.07 4.62 10.31
C LYS A 13 -36.59 4.67 9.89
N ILE A 14 -35.69 3.91 10.52
CA ILE A 14 -34.23 4.12 10.36
C ILE A 14 -33.59 3.19 9.31
N ILE A 15 -34.23 2.09 8.89
CA ILE A 15 -33.65 1.19 7.86
C ILE A 15 -34.74 0.66 6.91
N PRO A 16 -35.08 1.37 5.82
CA PRO A 16 -36.09 0.91 4.86
C PRO A 16 -35.65 -0.30 4.01
N GLY A 17 -34.46 -0.86 4.26
CA GLY A 17 -33.91 -2.00 3.50
C GLY A 17 -34.07 -3.38 4.13
N LEU A 18 -34.57 -3.49 5.37
CA LEU A 18 -34.65 -4.80 6.06
C LEU A 18 -36.00 -5.52 5.91
N GLN A 19 -37.09 -4.82 5.55
CA GLN A 19 -38.44 -5.42 5.45
C GLN A 19 -38.73 -6.12 4.10
N ALA A 20 -37.83 -6.03 3.12
CA ALA A 20 -37.93 -6.86 1.92
C ALA A 20 -37.58 -8.34 2.17
N VAL A 21 -37.15 -8.70 3.38
CA VAL A 21 -36.87 -10.09 3.78
C VAL A 21 -37.94 -10.56 4.78
N THR A 22 -39.22 -10.39 4.42
CA THR A 22 -40.33 -10.95 5.20
C THR A 22 -40.95 -12.13 4.45
N TYR A 23 -40.34 -13.29 4.67
CA TYR A 23 -40.95 -14.63 4.79
C TYR A 23 -42.20 -14.98 3.95
N THR A 24 -42.22 -14.72 2.64
CA THR A 24 -43.25 -15.30 1.75
C THR A 24 -42.71 -16.00 0.50
N ASN A 25 -41.39 -16.08 0.29
CA ASN A 25 -40.78 -16.94 -0.73
C ASN A 25 -39.49 -17.58 -0.20
N VAL A 26 -39.62 -18.60 0.65
CA VAL A 26 -38.51 -19.50 1.03
C VAL A 26 -38.30 -20.60 -0.04
N GLY A 27 -39.00 -20.52 -1.17
CA GLY A 27 -38.77 -21.36 -2.34
C GLY A 27 -37.99 -20.61 -3.43
N LEU A 28 -36.77 -21.08 -3.71
CA LEU A 28 -35.97 -20.79 -4.91
C LEU A 28 -35.31 -19.40 -5.03
N VAL A 29 -34.45 -19.02 -4.09
CA VAL A 29 -33.19 -18.39 -4.54
C VAL A 29 -32.33 -19.55 -5.04
N PRO A 30 -31.98 -19.65 -6.34
CA PRO A 30 -31.13 -20.74 -6.80
C PRO A 30 -29.82 -20.73 -5.99
N PRO A 31 -29.29 -21.91 -5.58
CA PRO A 31 -28.10 -21.98 -4.73
C PRO A 31 -26.91 -21.18 -5.32
N ALA A 32 -26.84 -21.05 -6.66
CA ALA A 32 -25.87 -20.21 -7.34
C ALA A 32 -26.01 -18.70 -7.02
N ALA A 33 -27.23 -18.16 -6.94
CA ALA A 33 -27.46 -16.74 -6.62
C ALA A 33 -27.15 -16.45 -5.14
N ALA A 34 -27.51 -17.36 -4.23
CA ALA A 34 -27.15 -17.25 -2.82
C ALA A 34 -25.63 -17.30 -2.61
N VAL A 35 -24.93 -18.24 -3.25
CA VAL A 35 -23.45 -18.32 -3.20
C VAL A 35 -22.80 -17.06 -3.77
N THR A 36 -23.31 -16.54 -4.88
CA THR A 36 -22.79 -15.30 -5.49
C THR A 36 -23.00 -14.09 -4.58
N PHE A 37 -24.16 -14.00 -3.94
CA PHE A 37 -24.47 -12.98 -2.95
C PHE A 37 -23.52 -13.03 -1.75
N PHE A 38 -23.35 -14.20 -1.13
CA PHE A 38 -22.43 -14.38 -0.01
C PHE A 38 -20.99 -14.01 -0.40
N ASN A 39 -20.52 -14.46 -1.57
CA ASN A 39 -19.17 -14.13 -2.04
C ASN A 39 -18.96 -12.61 -2.23
N GLU A 40 -19.94 -11.89 -2.77
CA GLU A 40 -19.82 -10.44 -2.93
C GLU A 40 -19.91 -9.68 -1.61
N LEU A 41 -20.76 -10.13 -0.71
CA LEU A 41 -20.85 -9.54 0.63
C LEU A 41 -19.54 -9.74 1.40
N THR A 42 -18.98 -10.95 1.39
CA THR A 42 -17.67 -11.25 1.97
C THR A 42 -16.57 -10.41 1.34
N ARG A 43 -16.57 -10.24 0.00
CA ARG A 43 -15.60 -9.39 -0.67
C ARG A 43 -15.67 -7.95 -0.16
N ARG A 44 -16.88 -7.39 -0.02
CA ARG A 44 -17.10 -6.01 0.43
C ARG A 44 -16.67 -5.80 1.89
N THR A 45 -17.04 -6.72 2.78
CA THR A 45 -16.67 -6.62 4.20
C THR A 45 -15.16 -6.71 4.40
N ILE A 46 -14.49 -7.61 3.65
CA ILE A 46 -13.03 -7.72 3.67
C ILE A 46 -12.39 -6.42 3.19
N VAL A 47 -12.82 -5.88 2.04
CA VAL A 47 -12.33 -4.57 1.53
C VAL A 47 -12.44 -3.50 2.61
N SER A 48 -13.62 -3.34 3.22
CA SER A 48 -13.85 -2.35 4.29
C SER A 48 -12.98 -2.55 5.52
N LEU A 49 -12.76 -3.79 5.95
CA LEU A 49 -11.89 -4.11 7.09
C LEU A 49 -10.43 -3.73 6.80
N TYR A 50 -9.91 -4.09 5.63
CA TYR A 50 -8.55 -3.72 5.23
C TYR A 50 -8.37 -2.20 5.17
N TRP A 51 -9.40 -1.47 4.76
CA TRP A 51 -9.36 -0.01 4.78
C TRP A 51 -9.32 0.57 6.19
N ALA A 52 -10.13 0.05 7.11
CA ALA A 52 -10.10 0.49 8.50
C ALA A 52 -8.70 0.31 9.10
N ILE A 53 -8.05 -0.81 8.81
CA ILE A 53 -6.67 -1.09 9.24
C ILE A 53 -5.69 -0.09 8.61
N ALA A 54 -5.81 0.23 7.32
CA ALA A 54 -4.93 1.17 6.64
C ALA A 54 -5.06 2.61 7.19
N TYR A 55 -6.29 3.07 7.45
CA TYR A 55 -6.52 4.37 8.08
C TYR A 55 -6.04 4.40 9.54
N TYR A 56 -6.21 3.30 10.27
CA TYR A 56 -5.72 3.18 11.63
C TYR A 56 -4.18 3.24 11.68
N ASP A 57 -3.49 2.49 10.82
CA ASP A 57 -2.03 2.57 10.66
C ASP A 57 -1.59 4.00 10.31
N TRP A 58 -2.34 4.68 9.43
CA TRP A 58 -2.07 6.06 9.07
C TRP A 58 -2.08 6.99 10.30
N LEU A 59 -3.12 6.88 11.14
CA LEU A 59 -3.26 7.70 12.35
C LEU A 59 -2.11 7.44 13.35
N LEU A 60 -1.75 6.18 13.57
CA LEU A 60 -0.69 5.80 14.50
C LEU A 60 0.67 6.41 14.13
N VAL A 61 0.94 6.54 12.85
CA VAL A 61 2.26 6.91 12.32
C VAL A 61 2.38 8.42 12.08
N LEU A 62 1.28 9.16 12.13
CA LEU A 62 1.20 10.59 11.79
C LEU A 62 2.19 11.46 12.59
N ASN A 63 2.31 11.20 13.90
CA ASN A 63 3.24 11.93 14.77
C ASN A 63 4.70 11.80 14.33
N TYR A 64 5.10 10.60 13.93
CA TYR A 64 6.44 10.33 13.42
C TYR A 64 6.64 10.94 12.04
N GLU A 65 5.60 10.94 11.20
CA GLU A 65 5.65 11.52 9.86
C GLU A 65 5.89 13.04 9.90
N ILE A 66 5.15 13.77 10.72
CA ILE A 66 5.32 15.22 10.88
C ILE A 66 6.77 15.54 11.28
N LYS A 67 7.32 14.78 12.24
CA LYS A 67 8.68 14.99 12.74
C LYS A 67 9.75 14.60 11.72
N LEU A 68 9.64 13.43 11.11
CA LEU A 68 10.72 12.83 10.31
C LEU A 68 10.65 13.19 8.83
N VAL A 69 9.44 13.40 8.26
CA VAL A 69 9.24 13.68 6.83
C VAL A 69 9.09 15.17 6.59
N TRP A 70 8.11 15.80 7.25
CA TRP A 70 7.67 17.15 6.92
C TRP A 70 8.61 18.24 7.42
N LYS A 71 9.12 18.13 8.65
CA LYS A 71 10.07 19.09 9.24
C LYS A 71 11.48 19.04 8.64
N ARG A 72 11.81 17.99 7.89
CA ARG A 72 13.17 17.78 7.35
C ARG A 72 13.36 18.46 5.99
N GLU A 73 14.57 18.89 5.67
CA GLU A 73 14.89 19.47 4.37
C GLU A 73 14.92 18.39 3.25
N GLY A 74 14.53 18.78 2.03
CA GLY A 74 14.57 17.92 0.84
C GLY A 74 13.20 17.63 0.23
N VAL A 75 12.97 18.14 -0.97
CA VAL A 75 11.67 18.07 -1.68
C VAL A 75 11.44 16.71 -2.35
N LYS A 76 12.49 16.09 -2.93
CA LYS A 76 12.36 14.85 -3.73
C LYS A 76 11.74 13.68 -2.96
N MET A 77 12.26 13.41 -1.75
CA MET A 77 11.75 12.33 -0.91
C MET A 77 10.39 12.66 -0.30
N LYS A 78 10.05 13.95 -0.11
CA LYS A 78 8.70 14.35 0.33
C LYS A 78 7.68 14.05 -0.74
N ILE A 79 7.94 14.43 -1.99
CA ILE A 79 7.05 14.13 -3.13
C ILE A 79 6.85 12.62 -3.25
N LEU A 80 7.94 11.85 -3.28
CA LEU A 80 7.84 10.40 -3.44
C LEU A 80 7.07 9.75 -2.29
N TYR A 81 7.35 10.16 -1.05
CA TYR A 81 6.63 9.68 0.13
C TYR A 81 5.13 10.04 0.04
N SER A 82 4.80 11.28 -0.32
CA SER A 82 3.42 11.72 -0.44
C SER A 82 2.65 10.94 -1.49
N LEU A 83 3.25 10.69 -2.66
CA LEU A 83 2.64 9.87 -3.70
C LEU A 83 2.37 8.46 -3.18
N THR A 84 3.35 7.81 -2.55
CA THR A 84 3.16 6.45 -2.02
C THR A 84 2.18 6.37 -0.84
N ARG A 85 1.99 7.43 -0.06
CA ARG A 85 1.17 7.37 1.15
C ARG A 85 -0.26 7.88 0.93
N TYR A 86 -0.44 8.99 0.23
CA TYR A 86 -1.75 9.65 0.11
C TYR A 86 -2.55 9.21 -1.13
N LEU A 87 -1.91 8.73 -2.20
CA LEU A 87 -2.65 8.26 -3.38
C LEU A 87 -3.66 7.15 -3.04
N PRO A 88 -3.30 6.14 -2.22
CA PRO A 88 -4.26 5.19 -1.65
C PRO A 88 -5.45 5.90 -1.04
N ILE A 89 -5.22 6.75 -0.05
CA ILE A 89 -6.24 7.51 0.70
C ILE A 89 -7.17 8.29 -0.23
N ILE A 90 -6.67 8.79 -1.36
CA ILE A 90 -7.45 9.56 -2.34
C ILE A 90 -8.38 8.67 -3.17
N TYR A 91 -7.95 7.50 -3.65
CA TYR A 91 -8.82 6.66 -4.46
C TYR A 91 -9.80 5.80 -3.65
N LEU A 92 -9.65 5.69 -2.32
CA LEU A 92 -10.56 4.87 -1.49
C LEU A 92 -11.98 5.44 -1.43
N PRO A 93 -12.18 6.74 -1.18
CA PRO A 93 -13.51 7.35 -1.21
C PRO A 93 -14.16 7.24 -2.60
N ILE A 94 -13.35 7.20 -3.67
CA ILE A 94 -13.82 7.03 -5.06
C ILE A 94 -14.29 5.59 -5.31
N LEU A 95 -13.69 4.60 -4.63
CA LEU A 95 -14.09 3.20 -4.72
C LEU A 95 -15.48 2.94 -4.11
N ILE A 96 -15.91 3.74 -3.14
CA ILE A 96 -17.23 3.58 -2.49
C ILE A 96 -18.39 3.74 -3.49
N PRO A 97 -18.57 4.88 -4.18
CA PRO A 97 -19.64 5.00 -5.17
C PRO A 97 -19.45 3.97 -6.30
N TYR A 98 -18.22 3.68 -6.71
CA TYR A 98 -17.96 2.65 -7.72
C TYR A 98 -18.48 1.26 -7.30
N ARG A 99 -18.46 0.90 -6.01
CA ARG A 99 -18.88 -0.42 -5.52
C ARG A 99 -20.32 -0.50 -5.02
N PHE A 100 -20.87 0.62 -4.55
CA PHE A 100 -22.14 0.62 -3.82
C PHE A 100 -23.22 1.47 -4.48
N ASN A 101 -22.91 2.28 -5.50
CA ASN A 101 -23.91 3.12 -6.16
C ASN A 101 -24.45 2.46 -7.45
N ASN A 102 -25.72 2.05 -7.42
CA ASN A 102 -26.41 1.46 -8.57
C ASN A 102 -26.90 2.49 -9.59
N SER A 103 -27.01 3.75 -9.19
CA SER A 103 -27.57 4.82 -10.02
C SER A 103 -26.55 5.40 -11.01
N LEU A 104 -25.36 4.79 -11.11
CA LEU A 104 -24.30 5.25 -12.00
C LEU A 104 -24.58 4.85 -13.46
N THR A 105 -24.33 5.78 -14.38
CA THR A 105 -24.30 5.49 -15.81
C THR A 105 -23.02 4.74 -16.17
N ASP A 106 -23.02 4.07 -17.32
CA ASP A 106 -21.83 3.36 -17.83
C ASP A 106 -20.62 4.31 -17.99
N ALA A 107 -20.86 5.55 -18.45
CA ALA A 107 -19.85 6.59 -18.54
C ALA A 107 -19.28 6.97 -17.16
N GLN A 108 -20.13 7.07 -16.13
CA GLN A 108 -19.68 7.34 -14.76
C GLN A 108 -18.86 6.18 -14.18
N CYS A 109 -19.29 4.93 -14.40
CA CYS A 109 -18.54 3.74 -14.02
C CYS A 109 -17.15 3.72 -14.67
N THR A 110 -17.09 4.00 -15.98
CA THR A 110 -15.84 4.05 -16.75
C THR A 110 -14.90 5.14 -16.23
N ASN A 111 -15.43 6.33 -15.92
CA ASN A 111 -14.63 7.44 -15.39
C ASN A 111 -14.10 7.15 -13.99
N LEU A 112 -14.92 6.58 -13.10
CA LEU A 112 -14.50 6.16 -11.77
C LEU A 112 -13.45 5.06 -11.85
N TYR A 113 -13.66 4.05 -12.70
CA TYR A 113 -12.71 2.97 -12.93
C TYR A 113 -11.36 3.50 -13.43
N ARG A 114 -11.37 4.39 -14.43
CA ARG A 114 -10.17 5.06 -14.94
C ARG A 114 -9.48 5.88 -13.86
N GLY A 115 -10.22 6.60 -13.03
CA GLY A 115 -9.68 7.36 -11.91
C GLY A 115 -8.95 6.44 -10.93
N ILE A 116 -9.65 5.44 -10.40
CA ILE A 116 -9.13 4.46 -9.43
C ILE A 116 -7.91 3.74 -10.01
N GLY A 117 -7.99 3.21 -11.23
CA GLY A 117 -6.91 2.47 -11.88
C GLY A 117 -5.67 3.33 -12.12
N THR A 118 -5.85 4.61 -12.48
CA THR A 118 -4.72 5.51 -12.75
C THR A 118 -4.03 5.89 -11.46
N THR A 119 -4.79 6.24 -10.43
CA THR A 119 -4.23 6.56 -9.10
C THR A 119 -3.52 5.35 -8.50
N PHE A 120 -4.10 4.14 -8.63
CA PHE A 120 -3.46 2.90 -8.20
C PHE A 120 -2.16 2.63 -8.95
N THR A 121 -2.16 2.79 -10.28
CA THR A 121 -0.97 2.57 -11.11
C THR A 121 0.16 3.52 -10.72
N ILE A 122 -0.13 4.82 -10.58
CA ILE A 122 0.86 5.82 -10.14
C ILE A 122 1.41 5.47 -8.76
N HIS A 123 0.54 5.12 -7.81
CA HIS A 123 0.93 4.67 -6.47
C HIS A 123 1.88 3.47 -6.53
N SER A 124 1.52 2.45 -7.31
CA SER A 124 2.31 1.23 -7.44
C SER A 124 3.71 1.51 -8.03
N LEU A 125 3.79 2.31 -9.09
CA LEU A 125 5.07 2.71 -9.70
C LEU A 125 5.94 3.50 -8.71
N CYS A 126 5.36 4.45 -7.98
CA CYS A 126 6.09 5.20 -6.96
C CYS A 126 6.61 4.28 -5.85
N ALA A 127 5.81 3.31 -5.41
CA ALA A 127 6.23 2.36 -4.41
C ALA A 127 7.36 1.46 -4.94
N ALA A 128 7.25 0.94 -6.17
CA ALA A 128 8.31 0.18 -6.83
C ALA A 128 9.62 0.99 -6.94
N LEU A 129 9.53 2.29 -7.23
CA LEU A 129 10.69 3.18 -7.24
C LEU A 129 11.36 3.29 -5.86
N VAL A 130 10.60 3.37 -4.76
CA VAL A 130 11.15 3.36 -3.39
C VAL A 130 11.99 2.09 -3.16
N ILE A 131 11.47 0.93 -3.55
CA ILE A 131 12.19 -0.35 -3.42
C ILE A 131 13.45 -0.36 -4.30
N THR A 132 13.35 0.17 -5.51
CA THR A 132 14.46 0.26 -6.47
C THR A 132 15.59 1.13 -5.92
N ILE A 133 15.28 2.32 -5.40
CA ILE A 133 16.25 3.23 -4.78
C ILE A 133 16.93 2.55 -3.59
N ARG A 134 16.17 1.81 -2.76
CA ARG A 134 16.74 1.08 -1.62
C ARG A 134 17.69 -0.01 -2.07
N THR A 135 17.29 -0.82 -3.06
CA THR A 135 18.13 -1.87 -3.61
C THR A 135 19.44 -1.28 -4.14
N TRP A 136 19.34 -0.23 -4.96
CA TRP A 136 20.50 0.50 -5.46
C TRP A 136 21.43 1.02 -4.33
N ALA A 137 20.86 1.57 -3.26
CA ALA A 137 21.63 2.07 -2.12
C ALA A 137 22.36 0.94 -1.35
N VAL A 138 21.70 -0.20 -1.10
CA VAL A 138 22.29 -1.35 -0.37
C VAL A 138 23.41 -2.03 -1.17
N TRP A 139 23.32 -1.95 -2.50
CA TRP A 139 24.38 -2.39 -3.41
C TRP A 139 25.53 -1.37 -3.55
N GLY A 140 25.56 -0.34 -2.69
CA GLY A 140 26.67 0.60 -2.62
C GLY A 140 26.71 1.61 -3.77
N LYS A 141 25.59 1.82 -4.48
CA LYS A 141 25.48 2.76 -5.60
C LYS A 141 26.46 2.47 -6.75
N ALA A 142 26.87 1.22 -6.92
CA ALA A 142 27.78 0.82 -7.99
C ALA A 142 27.17 1.14 -9.37
N LYS A 143 27.98 1.62 -10.32
CA LYS A 143 27.52 2.08 -11.65
C LYS A 143 26.70 1.01 -12.37
N TYR A 144 27.16 -0.24 -12.37
CA TYR A 144 26.42 -1.36 -12.99
C TYR A 144 25.02 -1.54 -12.40
N MET A 145 24.88 -1.42 -11.07
CA MET A 145 23.60 -1.57 -10.39
C MET A 145 22.67 -0.38 -10.66
N THR A 146 23.22 0.82 -10.89
CA THR A 146 22.42 1.96 -11.35
C THR A 146 21.75 1.64 -12.68
N TYR A 147 22.50 1.15 -13.67
CA TYR A 147 21.94 0.82 -14.98
C TYR A 147 20.94 -0.34 -14.91
N ILE A 148 21.24 -1.39 -14.14
CA ILE A 148 20.34 -2.53 -13.99
C ILE A 148 19.06 -2.12 -13.27
N ALA A 149 19.15 -1.50 -12.09
CA ALA A 149 17.98 -1.17 -11.27
C ALA A 149 17.08 -0.12 -11.94
N PHE A 150 17.64 1.01 -12.38
CA PHE A 150 16.83 2.07 -13.00
C PHE A 150 16.45 1.76 -14.45
N GLY A 151 17.28 1.01 -15.19
CA GLY A 151 16.95 0.54 -16.53
C GLY A 151 15.78 -0.45 -16.49
N SER A 152 15.87 -1.50 -15.66
CA SER A 152 14.77 -2.46 -15.50
C SER A 152 13.50 -1.80 -14.96
N TYR A 153 13.61 -0.88 -13.99
CA TYR A 153 12.47 -0.08 -13.50
C TYR A 153 11.78 0.68 -14.63
N THR A 154 12.55 1.38 -15.46
CA THR A 154 12.01 2.22 -16.54
C THR A 154 11.28 1.37 -17.57
N VAL A 155 11.87 0.23 -17.96
CA VAL A 155 11.26 -0.71 -18.91
C VAL A 155 9.98 -1.31 -18.33
N ALA A 156 10.03 -1.83 -17.10
CA ALA A 156 8.85 -2.41 -16.44
C ALA A 156 7.72 -1.38 -16.29
N SER A 157 8.04 -0.16 -15.84
CA SER A 157 7.07 0.92 -15.66
C SER A 157 6.40 1.31 -16.97
N ALA A 158 7.16 1.39 -18.07
CA ALA A 158 6.63 1.69 -19.39
C ALA A 158 5.64 0.61 -19.84
N PHE A 159 6.00 -0.68 -19.74
CA PHE A 159 5.09 -1.77 -20.10
C PHE A 159 3.83 -1.82 -19.24
N ILE A 160 3.95 -1.65 -17.91
CA ILE A 160 2.79 -1.59 -17.00
C ILE A 160 1.84 -0.48 -17.43
N PHE A 161 2.36 0.73 -17.69
CA PHE A 161 1.53 1.87 -18.08
C PHE A 161 0.87 1.67 -19.45
N ILE A 162 1.62 1.17 -20.45
CA ILE A 162 1.10 0.90 -21.79
C ILE A 162 0.00 -0.15 -21.73
N PHE A 163 0.22 -1.28 -21.05
CA PHE A 163 -0.77 -2.34 -20.94
C PHE A 163 -1.99 -1.91 -20.15
N TYR A 164 -1.83 -1.12 -19.08
CA TYR A 164 -2.94 -0.50 -18.39
C TYR A 164 -3.75 0.41 -19.33
N ALA A 165 -3.09 1.31 -20.07
CA ALA A 165 -3.76 2.23 -20.99
C ALA A 165 -4.54 1.51 -22.11
N ILE A 166 -4.00 0.39 -22.62
CA ILE A 166 -4.71 -0.46 -23.58
C ILE A 166 -5.88 -1.17 -22.92
N SER A 167 -5.71 -1.69 -21.70
CA SER A 167 -6.77 -2.38 -20.95
C SER A 167 -8.00 -1.51 -20.72
N LEU A 168 -7.83 -0.19 -20.57
CA LEU A 168 -8.95 0.76 -20.43
C LEU A 168 -9.87 0.79 -21.65
N LYS A 169 -9.38 0.45 -22.85
CA LYS A 169 -10.20 0.40 -24.07
C LYS A 169 -11.00 -0.91 -24.20
N HIS A 170 -10.58 -1.95 -23.48
CA HIS A 170 -11.15 -3.29 -23.53
C HIS A 170 -11.83 -3.67 -22.20
N THR A 171 -12.16 -2.68 -21.38
CA THR A 171 -12.93 -2.88 -20.14
C THR A 171 -14.32 -2.31 -20.38
N SER A 172 -15.35 -3.12 -20.14
CA SER A 172 -16.75 -2.69 -20.19
C SER A 172 -17.40 -2.87 -18.82
N HIS A 173 -18.46 -2.11 -18.54
CA HIS A 173 -19.17 -2.17 -17.26
C HIS A 173 -20.64 -2.60 -17.48
N PRO A 174 -20.86 -3.89 -17.79
CA PRO A 174 -22.22 -4.38 -18.00
C PRO A 174 -23.03 -4.19 -16.71
N LYS A 175 -24.24 -3.65 -16.85
CA LYS A 175 -25.20 -3.61 -15.74
C LYS A 175 -25.71 -5.02 -15.50
N ILE A 176 -25.53 -5.49 -14.27
CA ILE A 176 -25.94 -6.81 -13.85
C ILE A 176 -27.18 -6.67 -12.97
N GLU A 177 -28.35 -6.98 -13.54
CA GLU A 177 -29.65 -6.98 -12.85
C GLU A 177 -29.93 -8.33 -12.15
N ILE A 178 -28.93 -8.91 -11.47
CA ILE A 178 -29.06 -10.29 -10.96
C ILE A 178 -29.93 -10.37 -9.68
N LEU A 179 -30.28 -9.26 -9.04
CA LEU A 179 -31.22 -9.29 -7.91
C LEU A 179 -31.81 -7.88 -7.67
N GLU A 180 -33.11 -7.72 -7.89
CA GLU A 180 -33.84 -6.53 -7.45
C GLU A 180 -33.63 -6.38 -5.93
N GLY A 181 -32.95 -5.30 -5.51
CA GLY A 181 -32.76 -4.97 -4.10
C GLY A 181 -31.31 -4.96 -3.60
N LEU A 182 -30.32 -5.40 -4.37
CA LEU A 182 -28.91 -5.31 -3.94
C LEU A 182 -28.13 -4.19 -4.64
N PRO A 183 -27.41 -3.32 -3.89
CA PRO A 183 -26.50 -2.34 -4.48
C PRO A 183 -25.28 -3.01 -5.14
N THR A 184 -25.39 -3.54 -6.36
CA THR A 184 -24.32 -4.20 -7.13
C THR A 184 -23.21 -3.27 -7.64
N GLY A 185 -23.44 -1.94 -7.70
CA GLY A 185 -22.46 -0.96 -8.15
C GLY A 185 -21.93 -1.23 -9.56
N CYS A 186 -20.74 -0.73 -9.88
CA CYS A 186 -20.04 -0.99 -11.13
C CYS A 186 -19.19 -2.27 -11.02
N ILE A 187 -19.34 -3.17 -12.01
CA ILE A 187 -18.55 -4.40 -12.11
C ILE A 187 -17.74 -4.34 -13.40
N PRO A 188 -16.39 -4.37 -13.34
CA PRO A 188 -15.57 -4.36 -14.53
C PRO A 188 -15.58 -5.74 -15.18
N LYS A 189 -15.87 -5.79 -16.48
CA LYS A 189 -15.66 -6.95 -17.33
C LYS A 189 -14.44 -6.68 -18.20
N TYR A 190 -13.51 -7.62 -18.22
CA TYR A 190 -12.25 -7.49 -18.93
C TYR A 190 -12.27 -8.41 -20.14
N ASP A 191 -12.21 -7.82 -21.32
CA ASP A 191 -12.24 -8.55 -22.59
C ASP A 191 -10.83 -8.70 -23.21
N SER A 192 -9.76 -8.47 -22.42
CA SER A 192 -8.37 -8.51 -22.91
C SER A 192 -7.34 -8.98 -21.87
N PRO A 193 -6.20 -9.56 -22.31
CA PRO A 193 -5.14 -10.03 -21.44
C PRO A 193 -4.17 -8.93 -20.97
N TYR A 194 -4.36 -7.67 -21.35
CA TYR A 194 -3.41 -6.60 -21.07
C TYR A 194 -3.31 -6.25 -19.58
N LEU A 195 -4.44 -6.17 -18.87
CA LEU A 195 -4.41 -5.93 -17.42
C LEU A 195 -3.71 -7.09 -16.66
N PRO A 196 -4.01 -8.36 -16.96
CA PRO A 196 -3.21 -9.49 -16.48
C PRO A 196 -1.71 -9.36 -16.73
N ALA A 197 -1.33 -9.03 -17.96
CA ALA A 197 0.07 -8.90 -18.33
C ALA A 197 0.76 -7.80 -17.49
N ALA A 198 0.10 -6.67 -17.24
CA ALA A 198 0.62 -5.60 -16.38
C ALA A 198 0.88 -6.10 -14.95
N ILE A 199 -0.07 -6.83 -14.36
CA ILE A 199 0.05 -7.39 -12.99
C ILE A 199 1.20 -8.41 -12.93
N VAL A 200 1.36 -9.24 -13.96
CA VAL A 200 2.45 -10.23 -14.02
C VAL A 200 3.82 -9.55 -14.11
N ILE A 201 3.95 -8.50 -14.93
CA ILE A 201 5.19 -7.72 -15.03
C ILE A 201 5.53 -7.08 -13.68
N GLU A 202 4.53 -6.51 -13.02
CA GLU A 202 4.68 -5.93 -11.69
C GLU A 202 5.13 -6.96 -10.65
N ALA A 203 4.48 -8.13 -10.60
CA ALA A 203 4.85 -9.22 -9.70
C ALA A 203 6.26 -9.76 -9.98
N PHE A 204 6.64 -9.91 -11.25
CA PHE A 204 7.98 -10.31 -11.64
C PHE A 204 9.03 -9.29 -11.18
N TYR A 205 8.77 -8.00 -11.41
CA TYR A 205 9.68 -6.92 -11.02
C TYR A 205 9.89 -6.87 -9.50
N ASP A 206 8.82 -6.97 -8.72
CA ASP A 206 8.89 -7.00 -7.26
C ASP A 206 9.67 -8.22 -6.75
N THR A 207 9.46 -9.38 -7.37
CA THR A 207 10.16 -10.61 -7.03
C THR A 207 11.65 -10.47 -7.32
N ALA A 208 12.01 -10.00 -8.51
CA ALA A 208 13.41 -9.80 -8.90
C ALA A 208 14.12 -8.83 -7.95
N THR A 209 13.48 -7.71 -7.60
CA THR A 209 14.04 -6.71 -6.69
C THR A 209 14.20 -7.26 -5.27
N THR A 210 13.22 -8.03 -4.79
CA THR A 210 13.28 -8.70 -3.49
C THR A 210 14.40 -9.74 -3.43
N VAL A 211 14.58 -10.53 -4.50
CA VAL A 211 15.69 -11.49 -4.62
C VAL A 211 17.04 -10.76 -4.59
N LEU A 212 17.21 -9.66 -5.31
CA LEU A 212 18.44 -8.86 -5.27
C LEU A 212 18.75 -8.33 -3.87
N MET A 213 17.71 -7.92 -3.14
CA MET A 213 17.85 -7.49 -1.74
C MET A 213 18.26 -8.65 -0.83
N LEU A 214 17.66 -9.84 -1.00
CA LEU A 214 17.97 -11.06 -0.24
C LEU A 214 19.40 -11.54 -0.48
N ILE A 215 19.84 -11.61 -1.74
CA ILE A 215 21.21 -11.98 -2.10
C ILE A 215 22.20 -11.04 -1.42
N ARG A 216 21.93 -9.72 -1.47
CA ARG A 216 22.88 -8.73 -0.99
C ARG A 216 23.08 -8.79 0.51
N GLY A 217 22.03 -8.92 1.30
CA GLY A 217 22.24 -9.02 2.74
C GLY A 217 22.54 -10.42 3.25
N ALA A 218 22.25 -11.50 2.51
CA ALA A 218 22.92 -12.78 2.76
C ALA A 218 24.44 -12.65 2.58
N SER A 219 24.90 -11.95 1.53
CA SER A 219 26.32 -11.65 1.32
C SER A 219 26.91 -10.78 2.45
N LEU A 220 26.23 -9.70 2.85
CA LEU A 220 26.71 -8.83 3.94
C LEU A 220 26.70 -9.52 5.31
N TYR A 221 25.75 -10.42 5.55
CA TYR A 221 25.70 -11.26 6.75
C TYR A 221 26.87 -12.25 6.78
N ARG A 222 27.16 -12.91 5.66
CA ARG A 222 28.31 -13.83 5.54
C ARG A 222 29.65 -13.13 5.74
N TRP A 223 29.78 -11.86 5.36
CA TRP A 223 31.02 -11.07 5.50
C TRP A 223 31.20 -10.45 6.88
N GLY A 224 30.46 -10.91 7.89
CA GLY A 224 30.69 -10.54 9.28
C GLY A 224 30.31 -9.09 9.63
N LYS A 225 29.53 -8.39 8.80
CA LYS A 225 29.00 -7.05 9.14
C LYS A 225 27.83 -7.17 10.12
N HIS A 226 28.13 -7.61 11.34
CA HIS A 226 27.19 -7.82 12.45
C HIS A 226 26.86 -6.52 13.21
N SER A 227 26.67 -5.39 12.52
CA SER A 227 26.16 -4.22 13.25
C SER A 227 24.69 -4.46 13.62
N ARG A 228 24.32 -4.17 14.88
CA ARG A 228 22.91 -4.25 15.34
C ARG A 228 21.98 -3.48 14.41
N LEU A 229 22.46 -2.33 13.90
CA LEU A 229 21.78 -1.51 12.91
C LEU A 229 21.49 -2.27 11.61
N PHE A 230 22.49 -2.97 11.06
CA PHE A 230 22.33 -3.77 9.84
C PHE A 230 21.34 -4.92 10.08
N GLN A 231 21.43 -5.60 11.22
CA GLN A 231 20.57 -6.74 11.53
C GLN A 231 19.10 -6.33 11.71
N THR A 232 18.80 -5.23 12.40
CA THR A 232 17.43 -4.74 12.57
C THR A 232 16.85 -4.18 11.26
N LEU A 233 17.59 -3.33 10.54
CA LEU A 233 17.13 -2.77 9.26
C LEU A 233 16.90 -3.84 8.19
N TYR A 234 17.73 -4.88 8.20
CA TYR A 234 17.67 -5.94 7.21
C TYR A 234 16.62 -6.99 7.58
N ARG A 235 16.55 -7.44 8.84
CA ARG A 235 15.56 -8.42 9.28
C ARG A 235 14.13 -7.88 9.16
N ASP A 236 13.87 -6.70 9.70
CA ASP A 236 12.51 -6.14 9.69
C ASP A 236 12.14 -5.72 8.27
N GLY A 237 13.07 -5.07 7.56
CA GLY A 237 12.84 -4.62 6.20
C GLY A 237 12.56 -5.74 5.20
N ILE A 238 13.27 -6.87 5.27
CA ILE A 238 13.17 -7.94 4.27
C ILE A 238 11.95 -8.84 4.44
N MET A 239 11.51 -9.07 5.68
CA MET A 239 10.29 -9.83 5.93
C MET A 239 9.11 -9.19 5.21
N PHE A 240 9.02 -7.86 5.26
CA PHE A 240 7.97 -7.15 4.54
C PHE A 240 8.05 -7.27 3.02
N TYR A 241 9.26 -7.31 2.44
CA TYR A 241 9.42 -7.52 1.00
C TYR A 241 8.96 -8.92 0.59
N VAL A 242 9.30 -9.94 1.37
CA VAL A 242 8.83 -11.31 1.17
C VAL A 242 7.30 -11.39 1.25
N TYR A 243 6.68 -10.74 2.25
CA TYR A 243 5.23 -10.69 2.37
C TYR A 243 4.56 -10.03 1.15
N ILE A 244 5.08 -8.90 0.66
CA ILE A 244 4.53 -8.26 -0.53
C ILE A 244 4.70 -9.13 -1.77
N THR A 245 5.88 -9.71 -1.98
CA THR A 245 6.11 -10.61 -3.11
C THR A 245 5.16 -11.81 -3.08
N ALA A 246 4.92 -12.39 -1.90
CA ALA A 246 3.95 -13.49 -1.76
C ALA A 246 2.53 -13.06 -2.15
N ILE A 247 2.11 -11.85 -1.79
CA ILE A 247 0.79 -11.30 -2.14
C ILE A 247 0.72 -10.98 -3.64
N CYS A 248 1.73 -10.34 -4.22
CA CYS A 248 1.80 -10.09 -5.66
C CYS A 248 1.75 -11.40 -6.46
N PHE A 249 2.47 -12.43 -6.00
CA PHE A 249 2.46 -13.75 -6.61
C PHE A 249 1.10 -14.44 -6.47
N ALA A 250 0.49 -14.42 -5.28
CA ALA A 250 -0.86 -14.93 -5.07
C ALA A 250 -1.88 -14.24 -5.98
N ASN A 251 -1.74 -12.92 -6.17
CA ASN A 251 -2.58 -12.14 -7.07
C ASN A 251 -2.42 -12.58 -8.52
N ALA A 252 -1.19 -12.81 -8.98
CA ALA A 252 -0.92 -13.35 -10.31
C ALA A 252 -1.49 -14.76 -10.47
N VAL A 253 -1.29 -15.67 -9.51
CA VAL A 253 -1.80 -17.06 -9.57
C VAL A 253 -3.33 -17.10 -9.61
N LEU A 254 -4.00 -16.33 -8.75
CA LEU A 254 -5.46 -16.32 -8.68
C LEU A 254 -6.10 -15.75 -9.95
N LEU A 255 -5.39 -14.84 -10.62
CA LEU A 255 -5.77 -14.32 -11.92
C LEU A 255 -5.83 -15.43 -12.98
N PHE A 256 -4.83 -16.31 -13.03
CA PHE A 256 -4.78 -17.43 -13.99
C PHE A 256 -5.74 -18.57 -13.62
N SER A 257 -6.00 -18.79 -12.33
CA SER A 257 -6.79 -19.94 -11.88
C SER A 257 -8.31 -19.76 -12.02
N LYS A 258 -8.86 -18.55 -11.82
CA LYS A 258 -10.32 -18.37 -11.72
C LYS A 258 -10.97 -17.61 -12.88
N GLY A 259 -10.20 -17.01 -13.79
CA GLY A 259 -10.73 -16.19 -14.91
C GLY A 259 -11.60 -15.00 -14.49
N ASN A 260 -11.79 -14.78 -13.19
CA ASN A 260 -12.71 -13.82 -12.61
C ASN A 260 -11.91 -12.91 -11.68
N TYR A 261 -11.67 -11.70 -12.18
CA TYR A 261 -10.78 -10.70 -11.63
C TYR A 261 -11.30 -10.20 -10.27
N SER A 262 -10.82 -10.80 -9.18
CA SER A 262 -11.14 -10.31 -7.86
C SER A 262 -10.28 -9.09 -7.53
N VAL A 263 -10.82 -7.91 -7.83
CA VAL A 263 -10.23 -6.59 -7.48
C VAL A 263 -9.90 -6.49 -5.98
N LEU A 264 -10.52 -7.30 -5.13
CA LEU A 264 -10.22 -7.46 -3.70
C LEU A 264 -8.72 -7.52 -3.41
N LEU A 265 -8.03 -8.37 -4.14
CA LEU A 265 -6.64 -8.70 -3.89
C LEU A 265 -5.67 -7.62 -4.34
N LEU A 266 -5.99 -6.97 -5.47
CA LEU A 266 -5.30 -5.78 -5.95
C LEU A 266 -5.41 -4.63 -4.94
N THR A 267 -6.59 -4.52 -4.35
CA THR A 267 -6.92 -3.52 -3.33
C THR A 267 -6.08 -3.72 -2.06
N MET A 268 -6.00 -4.96 -1.58
CA MET A 268 -5.16 -5.35 -0.44
C MET A 268 -3.67 -5.11 -0.72
N GLN A 269 -3.21 -5.47 -1.92
CA GLN A 269 -1.84 -5.21 -2.37
C GLN A 269 -1.51 -3.71 -2.30
N GLY A 270 -2.39 -2.84 -2.80
CA GLY A 270 -2.19 -1.39 -2.77
C GLY A 270 -2.04 -0.83 -1.35
N ALA A 271 -2.92 -1.26 -0.44
CA ALA A 271 -2.90 -0.84 0.97
C ALA A 271 -1.61 -1.28 1.68
N LEU A 272 -1.25 -2.56 1.58
CA LEU A 272 -0.06 -3.11 2.21
C LEU A 272 1.21 -2.47 1.66
N ARG A 273 1.26 -2.21 0.36
CA ARG A 273 2.39 -1.54 -0.29
C ARG A 273 2.57 -0.11 0.21
N SER A 274 1.48 0.60 0.49
CA SER A 274 1.50 1.94 1.08
C SER A 274 2.04 1.94 2.51
N VAL A 275 1.43 1.12 3.38
CA VAL A 275 1.85 0.95 4.77
C VAL A 275 3.32 0.58 4.83
N LEU A 276 3.76 -0.32 3.97
CA LEU A 276 5.14 -0.75 3.95
C LEU A 276 6.09 0.36 3.49
N ALA A 277 5.84 0.97 2.33
CA ALA A 277 6.68 2.03 1.79
C ALA A 277 6.86 3.14 2.84
N CYS A 278 5.77 3.47 3.54
CA CYS A 278 5.79 4.41 4.63
C CYS A 278 6.68 3.94 5.80
N ARG A 279 6.38 2.78 6.40
CA ARG A 279 7.08 2.28 7.59
C ARG A 279 8.58 2.17 7.35
N ILE A 280 8.96 1.70 6.17
CA ILE A 280 10.36 1.65 5.72
C ILE A 280 11.01 3.04 5.72
N ILE A 281 10.38 4.02 5.07
CA ILE A 281 10.97 5.37 4.93
C ILE A 281 11.14 5.99 6.32
N LEU A 282 10.16 5.82 7.20
CA LEU A 282 10.22 6.34 8.56
C LEU A 282 11.27 5.64 9.41
N HIS A 283 11.36 4.30 9.34
CA HIS A 283 12.37 3.55 10.08
C HIS A 283 13.79 3.99 9.68
N ILE A 284 14.05 4.18 8.39
CA ILE A 284 15.35 4.66 7.89
C ILE A 284 15.64 6.06 8.42
N ARG A 285 14.67 6.97 8.39
CA ARG A 285 14.86 8.35 8.87
C ARG A 285 15.08 8.41 10.37
N MET A 286 14.32 7.63 11.14
CA MET A 286 14.46 7.54 12.59
C MET A 286 15.87 7.06 12.97
N GLN A 287 16.33 5.99 12.33
CA GLN A 287 17.67 5.46 12.57
C GLN A 287 18.79 6.43 12.13
N PHE A 288 18.59 7.15 11.02
CA PHE A 288 19.54 8.17 10.62
C PHE A 288 19.64 9.31 11.64
N ASP A 289 18.52 9.73 12.20
CA ASP A 289 18.49 10.79 13.21
C ASP A 289 19.12 10.32 14.53
N GLU A 290 18.91 9.06 14.93
CA GLU A 290 19.57 8.43 16.07
C GLU A 290 21.09 8.36 15.89
N MET A 291 21.56 7.91 14.73
CA MET A 291 23.00 7.90 14.40
C MET A 291 23.61 9.30 14.41
N ARG A 292 22.90 10.29 13.87
CA ARG A 292 23.35 11.69 13.88
C ARG A 292 23.45 12.21 15.31
N SER A 293 22.46 11.95 16.15
CA SER A 293 22.47 12.33 17.57
C SER A 293 23.66 11.70 18.30
N ASN A 294 23.89 10.39 18.15
CA ASN A 294 25.02 9.70 18.77
C ASN A 294 26.38 10.24 18.31
N THR A 295 26.50 10.61 17.03
CA THR A 295 27.73 11.22 16.49
C THR A 295 27.98 12.60 17.08
N LEU A 296 26.92 13.42 17.20
CA LEU A 296 27.01 14.75 17.81
C LEU A 296 27.39 14.65 19.29
N VAL A 297 26.76 13.74 20.04
CA VAL A 297 27.11 13.47 21.45
C VAL A 297 28.56 13.01 21.58
N SER A 298 29.01 12.08 20.74
CA SER A 298 30.41 11.63 20.75
C SER A 298 31.40 12.76 20.43
N SER A 299 31.06 13.64 19.48
CA SER A 299 31.88 14.81 19.14
C SER A 299 31.92 15.84 20.27
N ALA A 300 30.80 16.08 20.96
CA ALA A 300 30.72 16.98 22.10
C ALA A 300 31.52 16.45 23.31
N ILE A 301 31.44 15.15 23.59
CA ILE A 301 32.24 14.50 24.64
C ILE A 301 33.73 14.62 24.34
N LYS A 302 34.15 14.34 23.10
CA LYS A 302 35.55 14.51 22.69
C LYS A 302 36.01 15.96 22.85
N SER A 303 35.21 16.93 22.40
CA SER A 303 35.52 18.35 22.56
C SER A 303 35.64 18.78 24.02
N GLY A 304 34.75 18.28 24.89
CA GLY A 304 34.80 18.55 26.33
C GLY A 304 36.01 17.94 27.02
N GLN A 305 36.38 16.70 26.67
CA GLN A 305 37.60 16.05 27.16
C GLN A 305 38.86 16.81 26.74
N THR A 306 38.92 17.29 25.50
CA THR A 306 40.05 18.11 25.02
C THR A 306 40.13 19.45 25.77
N ALA A 307 38.99 20.10 26.03
CA ALA A 307 38.96 21.36 26.79
C ALA A 307 39.42 21.18 28.24
N VAL A 308 38.95 20.13 28.93
CA VAL A 308 39.38 19.80 30.31
C VAL A 308 40.86 19.46 30.37
N HIS A 309 41.41 18.77 29.35
CA HIS A 309 42.83 18.44 29.30
C HIS A 309 43.72 19.66 29.07
N ILE A 310 43.28 20.61 28.23
CA ILE A 310 43.96 21.89 28.03
C ILE A 310 43.95 22.70 29.33
N GLU A 311 42.80 22.81 30.00
CA GLU A 311 42.68 23.59 31.24
C GLU A 311 43.58 23.03 32.35
N ARG A 312 43.65 21.69 32.49
CA ARG A 312 44.55 21.02 33.46
C ARG A 312 46.04 21.30 33.18
N ASN A 313 46.46 21.23 31.92
CA ASN A 313 47.84 21.55 31.55
C ASN A 313 48.16 23.05 31.74
N THR A 314 47.16 23.93 31.58
CA THR A 314 47.34 25.37 31.81
C THR A 314 47.49 25.71 33.29
N ILE A 315 46.81 24.97 34.18
CA ILE A 315 46.95 25.09 35.64
C ILE A 315 48.33 24.59 36.09
N GLU A 316 48.78 23.41 35.62
CA GLU A 316 50.11 22.88 35.96
C GLU A 316 51.26 23.78 35.49
N LEU A 317 51.11 24.49 34.36
CA LEU A 317 52.08 25.48 33.88
C LEU A 317 52.09 26.80 34.69
N ARG A 318 51.09 27.04 35.54
CA ARG A 318 51.00 28.24 36.39
C ARG A 318 51.62 28.05 37.78
N ASP A 319 51.84 26.80 38.17
CA ASP A 319 52.35 26.42 39.49
C ASP A 319 53.88 26.15 39.50
N VAL A 320 54.59 26.53 38.42
CA VAL A 320 56.06 26.45 38.26
C VAL A 320 56.63 27.86 38.08
#